data_AF-A0A4Q5P4A5-F1
#
_entry.id   AF-A0A4Q5P4A5-F1
#
_cell.length_a   1.000
_cell.length_b   1.000
_cell.length_c   1.000
_cell.angle_alpha   90.00
_cell.angle_beta   90.00
_cell.angle_gamma   90.00
#
_symmetry.space_group_name_H-M   'P 1'
#
loop_
_entity.id
_entity.type
_entity.pdbx_description
1 polymer ?
#
loop_
_entity_poly.entity_id
_entity_poly.type
_entity_poly.pdbx_seq_one_letter_code
_entity_poly.pdbx_strand_id
1 'polypeptide(L)'
;MRATKGSARLSGSEIPSVPDTESTFGELQARITKTVEYLKTFTPAQFEGGETREITFPTGPGKTTTLTGQQFLASFSLPSFYFHIVTAHDILRMCGIDVGKRDYLGAA
;
A
#
# COMPACT_ATOMS: atom_id res chain seq x y z
N MET A 1 3.88 0.50 3.34
CA MET A 1 2.99 1.62 3.77
C MET A 1 1.67 1.75 2.99
N ARG A 2 1.64 1.83 1.65
CA ARG A 2 0.37 1.99 0.89
C ARG A 2 -0.60 0.82 1.11
N ALA A 3 -0.12 -0.42 0.99
CA ALA A 3 -0.92 -1.63 1.23
C ALA A 3 -1.45 -1.73 2.67
N THR A 4 -0.62 -1.37 3.67
CA THR A 4 -0.99 -1.31 5.08
C THR A 4 -2.20 -0.39 5.32
N LYS A 5 -2.11 0.86 4.84
CA LYS A 5 -3.16 1.88 4.99
C LYS A 5 -4.42 1.50 4.23
N GLY A 6 -4.29 0.93 3.04
CA GLY A 6 -5.42 0.47 2.23
C GLY A 6 -6.21 -0.64 2.93
N SER A 7 -5.51 -1.68 3.38
CA SER A 7 -6.14 -2.85 4.01
C SER A 7 -6.81 -2.49 5.33
N ALA A 8 -6.12 -1.73 6.19
CA ALA A 8 -6.68 -1.29 7.48
C ALA A 8 -7.96 -0.45 7.30
N ARG A 9 -8.00 0.45 6.33
CA ARG A 9 -9.21 1.25 6.05
C ARG A 9 -10.37 0.38 5.54
N LEU A 10 -10.07 -0.55 4.64
CA LEU A 10 -11.07 -1.46 4.08
C LEU A 10 -11.61 -2.46 5.11
N SER A 11 -10.81 -2.83 6.11
CA SER A 11 -11.23 -3.71 7.20
C SER A 11 -11.78 -2.95 8.42
N GLY A 12 -11.72 -1.61 8.42
CA GLY A 12 -12.09 -0.79 9.58
C GLY A 12 -11.14 -0.97 10.78
N SER A 13 -9.95 -1.52 10.54
CA SER A 13 -8.93 -1.73 11.57
C SER A 13 -8.09 -0.48 11.79
N GLU A 14 -7.42 -0.42 12.93
CA GLU A 14 -6.48 0.66 13.24
C GLU A 14 -5.33 0.67 12.23
N ILE A 15 -4.90 1.87 11.82
CA ILE A 15 -3.75 2.03 10.93
C ILE A 15 -2.50 2.06 11.81
N PRO A 16 -1.61 1.05 11.73
CA PRO A 16 -0.38 1.07 12.51
C PRO A 16 0.49 2.26 12.07
N SER A 17 0.95 3.03 13.05
CA SER A 17 1.91 4.10 12.83
C SER A 17 3.29 3.50 12.59
N VAL A 18 3.85 3.73 11.41
CA VAL A 18 5.20 3.29 11.04
C VAL A 18 5.98 4.51 10.59
N PRO A 19 6.88 5.05 11.45
CA PRO A 19 7.73 6.19 11.10
C PRO A 19 8.57 5.90 9.85
N ASP A 20 8.70 6.88 8.95
CA ASP A 20 9.55 6.79 7.76
C ASP A 20 10.99 7.21 8.12
N THR A 21 11.68 6.38 8.91
CA THR A 21 13.04 6.67 9.42
C THR A 21 14.11 5.73 8.86
N GLU A 22 13.76 4.87 7.90
CA GLU A 22 14.70 3.92 7.31
C GLU A 22 15.79 4.65 6.51
N SER A 23 17.04 4.28 6.74
CA SER A 23 18.24 4.88 6.13
C SER A 23 19.12 3.86 5.39
N THR A 24 18.84 2.57 5.55
CA THR A 24 19.59 1.47 4.93
C THR A 24 18.66 0.50 4.19
N PHE A 25 19.22 -0.28 3.24
CA PHE A 25 18.46 -1.31 2.53
C PHE A 25 17.95 -2.43 3.46
N GLY A 26 18.71 -2.79 4.49
CA GLY A 26 18.27 -3.80 5.47
C GLY A 26 17.03 -3.34 6.23
N GLU A 27 16.96 -2.06 6.60
CA GLU A 27 15.77 -1.47 7.21
C GLU A 27 14.57 -1.44 6.25
N LEU A 28 14.79 -1.11 4.98
CA LEU A 28 13.74 -1.14 3.95
C LEU A 28 13.19 -2.56 3.72
N GLN A 29 14.05 -3.58 3.68
CA GLN A 29 13.64 -4.98 3.56
C GLN A 29 12.88 -5.45 4.81
N ALA A 30 13.33 -5.06 6.00
CA ALA A 30 12.61 -5.32 7.25
C ALA A 30 11.23 -4.65 7.26
N ARG A 31 11.11 -3.44 6.71
CA ARG A 31 9.83 -2.73 6.56
C ARG A 31 8.86 -3.46 5.64
N ILE A 32 9.35 -4.00 4.53
CA ILE A 32 8.53 -4.82 3.61
C ILE A 32 8.06 -6.08 4.35
N THR A 33 8.95 -6.77 5.05
CA THR A 33 8.63 -7.98 5.83
C THR A 33 7.53 -7.71 6.86
N LYS A 34 7.70 -6.67 7.69
CA LYS A 34 6.68 -6.25 8.68
C LYS A 34 5.34 -5.91 8.03
N THR A 35 5.37 -5.27 6.87
CA THR A 35 4.14 -4.96 6.11
C THR A 35 3.45 -6.25 5.66
N VAL A 36 4.19 -7.23 5.14
CA VAL A 36 3.64 -8.53 4.72
C VAL A 36 3.08 -9.31 5.90
N GLU A 37 3.78 -9.35 7.02
CA GLU A 37 3.32 -10.00 8.26
C GLU A 37 2.02 -9.39 8.75
N TYR A 38 1.93 -8.06 8.79
CA TYR A 38 0.69 -7.36 9.14
C TYR A 38 -0.45 -7.69 8.16
N LEU A 39 -0.19 -7.73 6.85
CA LEU A 39 -1.24 -8.08 5.88
C LEU A 39 -1.76 -9.51 6.06
N LYS A 40 -0.91 -10.43 6.53
CA LYS A 40 -1.29 -11.82 6.83
C LYS A 40 -2.17 -11.95 8.08
N THR A 41 -2.26 -10.94 8.93
CA THR A 41 -3.15 -11.00 10.11
C THR A 41 -4.61 -10.76 9.77
N PHE A 42 -4.91 -10.26 8.56
CA PHE A 42 -6.30 -10.03 8.16
C PHE A 42 -7.00 -11.32 7.75
N THR A 43 -8.27 -11.41 8.12
CA THR A 43 -9.18 -12.48 7.75
C THR A 43 -10.26 -11.94 6.79
N PRO A 44 -10.82 -12.78 5.91
CA PRO A 44 -11.89 -12.36 5.00
C PRO A 44 -13.09 -11.71 5.71
N ALA A 45 -13.47 -12.23 6.89
CA ALA A 45 -14.58 -11.72 7.69
C ALA A 45 -14.42 -10.24 8.08
N GLN A 46 -13.18 -9.74 8.22
CA GLN A 46 -12.95 -8.33 8.56
C GLN A 46 -13.26 -7.38 7.40
N PHE A 47 -13.35 -7.89 6.17
CA PHE A 47 -13.69 -7.10 4.99
C PHE A 47 -15.19 -7.17 4.63
N GLU A 48 -16.00 -7.92 5.38
CA GLU A 48 -17.44 -7.96 5.15
C GLU A 48 -18.07 -6.56 5.33
N GLY A 49 -18.87 -6.14 4.35
CA GLY A 49 -19.43 -4.78 4.28
C GLY A 49 -18.38 -3.70 3.95
N GLY A 50 -17.13 -4.08 3.72
CA GLY A 50 -16.04 -3.17 3.40
C GLY A 50 -16.27 -2.42 2.09
N GLU A 51 -16.99 -3.00 1.13
CA GLU A 51 -17.31 -2.42 -0.16
C GLU A 51 -18.19 -1.16 -0.08
N THR A 52 -19.09 -1.09 0.91
CA THR A 52 -20.01 0.04 1.11
C THR A 52 -19.54 1.01 2.20
N ARG A 53 -18.62 0.59 3.07
CA ARG A 53 -18.07 1.41 4.17
C ARG A 53 -17.56 2.76 3.65
N GLU A 54 -17.94 3.83 4.34
CA GLU A 54 -17.39 5.16 4.08
C GLU A 54 -15.96 5.26 4.63
N ILE A 55 -15.01 5.57 3.76
CA ILE A 55 -13.61 5.72 4.08
C ILE A 55 -13.21 7.17 3.84
N THR A 56 -12.95 7.89 4.93
CA THR A 56 -12.42 9.26 4.90
C THR A 56 -10.90 9.22 5.02
N PHE A 57 -10.19 9.85 4.08
CA PHE A 57 -8.74 9.89 4.07
C PHE A 57 -8.19 11.22 3.54
N PRO A 58 -6.96 11.60 3.93
CA PRO A 58 -6.33 12.82 3.43
C PRO A 58 -5.93 12.66 1.96
N THR A 59 -6.28 13.65 1.14
CA THR A 59 -5.87 13.77 -0.28
C THR A 59 -4.88 14.91 -0.51
N GLY A 60 -4.56 15.68 0.52
CA GLY A 60 -3.54 16.73 0.51
C GLY A 60 -3.56 17.54 1.80
N PRO A 61 -2.72 18.58 1.91
CA PRO A 61 -2.71 19.47 3.08
C PRO A 61 -4.09 20.08 3.32
N GLY A 62 -4.67 19.81 4.50
CA GLY A 62 -5.99 20.31 4.90
C GLY A 62 -7.18 19.77 4.10
N LYS A 63 -6.98 18.79 3.21
CA LYS A 63 -8.04 18.22 2.35
C LYS A 63 -8.27 16.75 2.68
N THR A 64 -9.54 16.42 2.90
CA THR A 64 -10.01 15.05 3.04
C THR A 64 -11.01 14.74 1.93
N THR A 65 -11.15 13.45 1.65
CA THR A 65 -12.17 12.94 0.73
C THR A 65 -12.77 11.69 1.35
N THR A 66 -14.06 11.51 1.16
CA THR A 66 -14.81 10.33 1.61
C THR A 66 -15.28 9.57 0.37
N LEU A 67 -15.02 8.27 0.35
CA LEU A 67 -15.42 7.35 -0.72
C LEU A 67 -16.00 6.08 -0.10
N THR A 68 -16.84 5.35 -0.83
CA THR A 68 -17.16 3.97 -0.45
C THR A 68 -15.91 3.10 -0.53
N GLY A 69 -15.85 1.99 0.20
CA GLY A 69 -14.66 1.13 0.17
C GLY A 69 -14.35 0.57 -1.21
N GLN A 70 -15.38 0.26 -2.02
CA GLN A 70 -15.18 -0.14 -3.42
C GLN A 70 -14.51 0.97 -4.24
N GLN A 71 -15.00 2.22 -4.14
CA GLN A 71 -14.41 3.36 -4.83
C GLN A 71 -13.01 3.69 -4.32
N PHE A 72 -12.82 3.62 -3.01
CA PHE A 72 -11.52 3.82 -2.37
C PHE A 72 -10.51 2.78 -2.87
N LEU A 73 -10.87 1.50 -2.91
CA LEU A 73 -9.99 0.43 -3.36
C LEU A 73 -9.60 0.61 -4.84
N ALA A 74 -10.59 0.73 -5.71
CA ALA A 74 -10.40 0.75 -7.16
C ALA A 74 -9.78 2.05 -7.67
N SER A 75 -10.23 3.20 -7.15
CA SER A 75 -9.86 4.52 -7.70
C SER A 75 -8.73 5.20 -6.94
N PHE A 76 -8.40 4.77 -5.72
CA PHE A 76 -7.35 5.42 -4.92
C PHE A 76 -6.27 4.45 -4.42
N SER A 77 -6.65 3.39 -3.71
CA SER A 77 -5.71 2.50 -3.02
C SER A 77 -4.84 1.73 -4.02
N LEU A 78 -5.47 1.00 -4.97
CA LEU A 78 -4.74 0.24 -5.98
C LEU A 78 -3.90 1.13 -6.92
N PRO A 79 -4.46 2.21 -7.53
CA PRO A 79 -3.66 3.08 -8.40
C PRO A 79 -2.47 3.70 -7.66
N SER A 80 -2.67 4.15 -6.43
CA SER A 80 -1.58 4.70 -5.62
C SER A 80 -0.52 3.64 -5.30
N PHE A 81 -0.93 2.42 -4.94
CA PHE A 81 0.00 1.32 -4.66
C PHE A 81 0.88 1.01 -5.87
N TYR A 82 0.29 0.80 -7.05
CA TYR A 82 1.04 0.49 -8.27
C TYR A 82 1.91 1.65 -8.74
N PHE A 83 1.45 2.90 -8.60
CA PHE A 83 2.25 4.08 -8.92
C PHE A 83 3.58 4.10 -8.17
N HIS A 84 3.56 3.82 -6.86
CA HIS A 84 4.79 3.81 -6.06
C HIS A 84 5.70 2.62 -6.37
N ILE A 85 5.14 1.45 -6.72
CA ILE A 85 5.94 0.29 -7.13
C ILE A 85 6.65 0.57 -8.45
N VAL A 86 5.93 1.03 -9.48
CA VAL A 86 6.55 1.30 -10.78
C VAL A 86 7.56 2.43 -10.68
N THR A 87 7.29 3.47 -9.88
CA THR A 87 8.26 4.55 -9.64
C THR A 87 9.55 4.02 -9.03
N ALA A 88 9.47 3.12 -8.03
CA ALA A 88 10.66 2.51 -7.44
C ALA A 88 11.42 1.61 -8.44
N HIS A 89 10.69 0.84 -9.25
CA HIS A 89 11.27 0.00 -10.32
C HIS A 89 12.01 0.86 -11.35
N ASP A 90 11.39 1.95 -11.81
CA ASP A 90 11.96 2.87 -12.78
C ASP A 90 13.20 3.59 -12.24
N ILE A 91 13.22 3.98 -10.95
CA ILE A 91 14.41 4.54 -10.31
C ILE A 91 15.57 3.54 -10.33
N LEU A 92 15.33 2.28 -9.94
CA LEU A 92 16.37 1.24 -9.96
C LEU A 92 16.89 1.01 -11.38
N ARG A 93 15.98 0.94 -12.36
CA ARG A 93 16.31 0.78 -13.78
C ARG A 93 17.12 1.96 -14.30
N MET A 94 16.74 3.19 -13.95
CA MET A 94 17.46 4.42 -14.29
C MET A 94 18.86 4.46 -13.66
N CYS A 95 19.03 3.91 -12.46
CA CYS A 95 20.33 3.76 -11.81
C CYS A 95 21.20 2.63 -12.40
N GLY A 96 20.74 1.93 -13.45
CA GLY A 96 21.50 0.90 -14.15
C GLY A 96 21.35 -0.51 -13.59
N ILE A 97 20.41 -0.74 -12.66
CA ILE A 97 20.09 -2.11 -12.22
C ILE A 97 19.29 -2.80 -13.32
N ASP A 98 19.67 -4.02 -13.67
CA ASP A 98 18.99 -4.84 -14.67
C ASP A 98 17.68 -5.45 -14.11
N VAL A 99 16.72 -4.58 -13.78
CA VAL A 99 15.35 -4.96 -13.43
C VAL A 99 14.46 -4.84 -14.66
N GLY A 100 13.66 -5.87 -14.92
CA GLY A 100 12.77 -5.98 -16.07
C GLY A 100 11.31 -6.12 -15.71
N LYS A 101 10.47 -6.29 -16.75
CA LYS A 101 9.02 -6.51 -16.60
C LYS A 101 8.71 -7.79 -15.82
N ARG A 102 9.54 -8.84 -15.94
CA ARG A 102 9.35 -10.11 -15.23
C ARG A 102 9.48 -9.93 -13.72
N ASP A 103 10.45 -9.14 -13.27
CA ASP A 103 10.63 -8.81 -11.85
C ASP A 103 9.43 -8.03 -11.30
N TYR A 104 8.90 -7.07 -12.06
CA TYR A 104 7.69 -6.32 -11.67
C TYR A 104 6.44 -7.21 -11.58
N LEU A 105 6.24 -8.11 -12.54
CA LEU A 105 5.07 -9.00 -12.57
C LEU A 105 5.17 -10.17 -11.58
N GLY A 106 6.34 -10.43 -10.99
CA GLY A 106 6.57 -11.59 -10.14
C GLY A 106 6.52 -12.93 -10.88
N ALA A 107 6.69 -12.90 -12.21
CA ALA A 107 6.75 -14.10 -13.04
C ALA A 107 8.19 -14.64 -13.02
N ALA A 108 8.49 -15.44 -12.01
CA ALA A 108 9.63 -16.35 -12.04
C ALA A 108 9.45 -17.33 -13.21
#